data_AF-A0A953UY47-F1
#
_entry.id   AF-A0A953UY47-F1
#
_cell.length_a   1.000
_cell.length_b   1.000
_cell.length_c   1.000
_cell.angle_alpha   90.00
_cell.angle_beta   90.00
_cell.angle_gamma   90.00
#
_symmetry.space_group_name_H-M   'P 1'
#
loop_
_entity.id
_entity.type
_entity.pdbx_description
1 polymer ?
#
loop_
_entity_poly.entity_id
_entity_poly.type
_entity_poly.pdbx_seq_one_letter_code
_entity_poly.pdbx_strand_id
1 'polypeptide(L)'
;MMRKWMVMGAGLLCVALGTGTNAGKLWAAPQEQQQKPAYTLAEYNAYKAADAEQNPQQKVAKLDAFVKQYSNSTLLPYVYRDFYLTNYALKNFAGAIEYCDRQLALGDKVDTQGRLEASVARAQAFYVGNSSDKSLQTPDAQGKARDASVQALKTLDDWKKPDQMAADQYEQQKKGFKALFNTIAGMTSTSLKDYSAAAGYYKTILSLDPNDAISHFRLGVVYLQMTPPQGNDGFWELARSIGLKSPNGPNEQQVRTYIRNQFIRYQQAACDKLVDDQVNELITLAGSSADRPATLTIPSAADLQKARDDTANFIPALKAGGDAGKVMWLASCGLEYPDVGVWAMSDAVAEGDTITIKVYRPTTQDPDAAQKELDAATSPNMEIKVAGQPEASRIKKDDQFRFTGTLVGYSQNPFLLTWDKAKINPEDLPEEKTGPARKGPARKAPAKKAPGD
;
A
#
# COMPACT_ATOMS: atom_id res chain seq x y z
N MET A 1 -15.40 -8.12 -18.98
CA MET A 1 -15.09 -9.56 -19.05
C MET A 1 -14.33 -10.00 -17.79
N MET A 2 -14.95 -9.80 -16.62
CA MET A 2 -14.37 -10.02 -15.30
C MET A 2 -15.23 -11.05 -14.58
N ARG A 3 -14.73 -12.27 -14.46
CA ARG A 3 -15.20 -13.36 -13.57
C ARG A 3 -14.67 -14.66 -14.16
N LYS A 4 -13.62 -15.24 -13.56
CA LYS A 4 -13.42 -16.71 -13.52
C LYS A 4 -12.20 -17.19 -12.73
N TRP A 5 -11.30 -16.36 -12.22
CA TRP A 5 -10.01 -16.86 -11.70
C TRP A 5 -9.57 -16.24 -10.35
N MET A 6 -10.46 -16.25 -9.35
CA MET A 6 -10.12 -15.95 -7.95
C MET A 6 -10.58 -17.08 -7.02
N VAL A 7 -10.23 -18.32 -7.37
CA VAL A 7 -10.52 -19.52 -6.55
C VAL A 7 -9.25 -20.18 -6.02
N MET A 8 -8.05 -19.79 -6.47
CA MET A 8 -6.82 -20.46 -6.04
C MET A 8 -6.09 -19.82 -4.84
N GLY A 9 -6.69 -18.84 -4.16
CA GLY A 9 -6.35 -18.53 -2.75
C GLY A 9 -7.03 -19.48 -1.74
N ALA A 10 -7.80 -20.46 -2.23
CA ALA A 10 -8.52 -21.43 -1.44
C ALA A 10 -7.85 -22.82 -1.54
N GLY A 11 -6.66 -22.95 -0.96
CA GLY A 11 -6.06 -24.26 -0.63
C GLY A 11 -6.84 -25.05 0.44
N LEU A 12 -8.07 -24.65 0.74
CA LEU A 12 -9.07 -25.34 1.57
C LEU A 12 -10.34 -25.69 0.78
N LEU A 13 -10.35 -25.50 -0.54
CA LEU A 13 -11.53 -25.74 -1.39
C LEU A 13 -11.72 -27.22 -1.78
N CYS A 14 -11.25 -28.15 -0.95
CA CYS A 14 -11.46 -29.58 -1.10
C CYS A 14 -11.91 -30.23 0.21
N VAL A 15 -12.80 -29.57 0.97
CA VAL A 15 -13.79 -30.34 1.73
C VAL A 15 -14.96 -30.55 0.78
N ALA A 16 -14.99 -31.74 0.21
CA ALA A 16 -15.94 -32.24 -0.75
C ALA A 16 -17.39 -31.73 -0.52
N LEU A 17 -17.80 -30.71 -1.28
CA LEU A 17 -19.17 -30.65 -1.78
C LEU A 17 -19.27 -31.67 -2.91
N GLY A 18 -19.18 -32.96 -2.54
CA GLY A 18 -19.33 -34.08 -3.45
C GLY A 18 -20.78 -34.18 -3.90
N THR A 19 -21.07 -33.69 -5.10
CA THR A 19 -22.19 -34.15 -5.91
C THR A 19 -21.94 -35.62 -6.26
N GLY A 20 -22.59 -36.55 -5.57
CA GLY A 20 -22.45 -37.98 -5.87
C GLY A 20 -22.92 -38.86 -4.72
N THR A 21 -24.20 -39.24 -4.76
CA THR A 21 -24.76 -40.50 -4.27
C THR A 21 -23.83 -41.39 -3.45
N ASN A 22 -23.66 -41.08 -2.15
CA ASN A 22 -23.39 -42.01 -1.05
C ASN A 22 -23.37 -41.27 0.31
N ALA A 23 -24.28 -40.30 0.49
CA ALA A 23 -24.48 -39.57 1.75
C ALA A 23 -25.25 -40.40 2.79
N GLY A 24 -24.83 -41.64 3.01
CA GLY A 24 -25.37 -42.52 4.04
C GLY A 24 -24.23 -43.35 4.59
N LYS A 25 -23.65 -42.88 5.70
CA LYS A 25 -22.75 -43.58 6.68
C LYS A 25 -21.55 -42.73 7.12
N LEU A 26 -21.80 -41.55 7.70
CA LEU A 26 -20.76 -40.84 8.47
C LEU A 26 -21.14 -40.59 9.95
N TRP A 27 -22.24 -41.16 10.41
CA TRP A 27 -22.68 -41.04 11.79
C TRP A 27 -23.26 -42.37 12.27
N ALA A 28 -22.38 -43.31 12.63
CA ALA A 28 -22.79 -44.41 13.51
C ALA A 28 -22.67 -43.86 14.94
N ALA A 29 -23.80 -43.56 15.55
CA ALA A 29 -23.85 -43.18 16.96
C ALA A 29 -23.31 -44.34 17.84
N PRO A 30 -22.63 -44.07 18.96
CA PRO A 30 -22.34 -45.08 19.95
C PRO A 30 -23.65 -45.75 20.40
N GLN A 31 -23.69 -47.08 20.42
CA GLN A 31 -24.80 -47.82 21.03
C GLN A 31 -24.76 -47.64 22.55
N GLU A 32 -25.35 -46.56 23.04
CA GLU A 32 -25.84 -46.47 24.42
C GLU A 32 -27.35 -46.68 24.45
N GLN A 33 -27.83 -47.18 25.60
CA GLN A 33 -29.18 -47.65 25.85
C GLN A 33 -30.27 -46.78 25.21
N GLN A 34 -31.15 -47.45 24.47
CA GLN A 34 -32.19 -46.92 23.61
C GLN A 34 -33.25 -46.12 24.40
N GLN A 35 -32.91 -44.91 24.81
CA GLN A 35 -33.88 -43.87 25.12
C GLN A 35 -34.68 -43.58 23.84
N LYS A 36 -36.01 -43.53 23.97
CA LYS A 36 -36.89 -43.15 22.84
C LYS A 36 -36.39 -41.81 22.26
N PRO A 37 -36.33 -41.66 20.93
CA PRO A 37 -35.91 -40.41 20.33
C PRO A 37 -36.76 -39.25 20.86
N ALA A 38 -36.12 -38.13 21.21
CA ALA A 38 -36.78 -36.96 21.77
C ALA A 38 -37.54 -36.12 20.72
N TYR A 39 -38.04 -36.78 19.67
CA TYR A 39 -38.83 -36.20 18.59
C TYR A 39 -39.98 -37.15 18.22
N THR A 40 -41.08 -36.58 17.75
CA THR A 40 -42.24 -37.31 17.25
C THR A 40 -42.01 -37.85 15.84
N LEU A 41 -42.80 -38.85 15.44
CA LEU A 41 -42.79 -39.37 14.07
C LEU A 41 -43.17 -38.28 13.05
N ALA A 42 -44.07 -37.36 13.42
CA ALA A 42 -44.49 -36.26 12.57
C ALA A 42 -43.34 -35.27 12.29
N GLU A 43 -42.57 -34.91 13.32
CA GLU A 43 -41.33 -34.13 13.17
C GLU A 43 -40.34 -34.85 12.25
N TYR A 44 -40.02 -36.11 12.55
CA TYR A 44 -39.07 -36.87 11.74
C TYR A 44 -39.47 -36.94 10.26
N ASN A 45 -40.74 -37.24 9.98
CA ASN A 45 -41.26 -37.30 8.62
C ASN A 45 -41.20 -35.94 7.91
N ALA A 46 -41.56 -34.85 8.61
CA ALA A 46 -41.48 -33.51 8.06
C ALA A 46 -40.02 -33.12 7.73
N TYR A 47 -39.08 -33.42 8.62
CA TYR A 47 -37.66 -33.19 8.36
C TYR A 47 -37.17 -34.03 7.17
N LYS A 48 -37.44 -35.33 7.12
CA LYS A 48 -37.02 -36.18 6.01
C LYS A 48 -37.62 -35.74 4.66
N ALA A 49 -38.85 -35.26 4.65
CA ALA A 49 -39.48 -34.72 3.45
C ALA A 49 -38.87 -33.39 2.97
N ALA A 50 -38.36 -32.58 3.90
CA ALA A 50 -37.61 -31.36 3.60
C ALA A 50 -36.18 -31.68 3.14
N ASP A 51 -35.49 -32.56 3.84
CA ASP A 51 -34.12 -32.99 3.53
C ASP A 51 -34.01 -33.61 2.14
N ALA A 52 -34.95 -34.48 1.77
CA ALA A 52 -35.00 -35.13 0.46
C ALA A 52 -35.41 -34.21 -0.70
N GLU A 53 -35.89 -32.99 -0.43
CA GLU A 53 -36.29 -32.04 -1.47
C GLU A 53 -35.10 -31.59 -2.31
N GLN A 54 -35.22 -31.71 -3.63
CA GLN A 54 -34.14 -31.41 -4.57
C GLN A 54 -34.20 -29.98 -5.08
N ASN A 55 -35.39 -29.37 -5.15
CA ASN A 55 -35.52 -27.98 -5.54
C ASN A 55 -35.13 -27.08 -4.35
N PRO A 56 -34.06 -26.25 -4.45
CA PRO A 56 -33.57 -25.50 -3.31
C PRO A 56 -34.60 -24.51 -2.72
N GLN A 57 -35.41 -23.87 -3.56
CA GLN A 57 -36.45 -22.94 -3.10
C GLN A 57 -37.57 -23.67 -2.36
N GLN A 58 -38.00 -24.84 -2.86
CA GLN A 58 -39.00 -25.68 -2.19
C GLN A 58 -38.43 -26.29 -0.91
N LYS A 59 -37.14 -26.65 -0.88
CA LYS A 59 -36.46 -27.13 0.32
C LYS A 59 -36.52 -26.06 1.42
N VAL A 60 -36.17 -24.80 1.10
CA VAL A 60 -36.32 -23.68 2.05
C VAL A 60 -37.76 -23.56 2.56
N ALA A 61 -38.76 -23.60 1.68
CA ALA A 61 -40.17 -23.50 2.09
C ALA A 61 -40.60 -24.63 3.04
N LYS A 62 -40.14 -25.87 2.80
CA LYS A 62 -40.41 -27.02 3.69
C LYS A 62 -39.69 -26.90 5.03
N LEU A 63 -38.44 -26.45 5.03
CA LEU A 63 -37.69 -26.18 6.26
C LEU A 63 -38.34 -25.06 7.07
N ASP A 64 -38.87 -24.01 6.43
CA ASP A 64 -39.62 -22.94 7.09
C ASP A 64 -40.91 -23.45 7.72
N ALA A 65 -41.64 -24.33 7.01
CA ALA A 65 -42.83 -24.99 7.56
C ALA A 65 -42.46 -25.83 8.80
N PHE A 66 -41.34 -26.55 8.76
CA PHE A 66 -40.85 -27.32 9.90
C PHE A 66 -40.61 -26.42 11.11
N VAL A 67 -39.84 -25.32 10.97
CA VAL A 67 -39.50 -24.44 12.10
C VAL A 67 -40.74 -23.76 12.69
N LYS A 68 -41.72 -23.40 11.84
CA LYS A 68 -42.99 -22.82 12.31
C LYS A 68 -43.82 -23.82 13.12
N GLN A 69 -43.87 -25.08 12.70
CA GLN A 69 -44.68 -26.11 13.34
C GLN A 69 -43.99 -26.74 14.56
N TYR A 70 -42.65 -26.84 14.53
CA TYR A 70 -41.85 -27.60 15.50
C TYR A 70 -40.68 -26.76 16.03
N SER A 71 -40.99 -25.56 16.53
CA SER A 71 -40.00 -24.56 16.98
C SER A 71 -39.14 -24.98 18.19
N ASN A 72 -39.50 -26.07 18.88
CA ASN A 72 -38.75 -26.64 20.00
C ASN A 72 -38.20 -28.04 19.70
N SER A 73 -38.21 -28.48 18.43
CA SER A 73 -37.78 -29.83 18.06
C SER A 73 -36.32 -30.10 18.40
N THR A 74 -36.02 -31.33 18.79
CA THR A 74 -34.63 -31.81 18.91
C THR A 74 -33.96 -32.00 17.54
N LEU A 75 -34.73 -31.91 16.45
CA LEU A 75 -34.21 -31.97 15.07
C LEU A 75 -33.74 -30.61 14.52
N LEU A 76 -33.92 -29.52 15.26
CA LEU A 76 -33.49 -28.18 14.83
C LEU A 76 -32.02 -28.08 14.40
N PRO A 77 -31.05 -28.76 15.04
CA PRO A 77 -29.66 -28.76 14.57
C PRO A 77 -29.49 -29.19 13.11
N TYR A 78 -30.27 -30.19 12.68
CA TYR A 78 -30.22 -30.71 11.31
C TYR A 78 -30.97 -29.79 10.33
N VAL A 79 -32.10 -29.24 10.78
CA VAL A 79 -32.93 -28.31 10.00
C VAL A 79 -32.18 -27.00 9.72
N TYR A 80 -31.53 -26.41 10.72
CA TYR A 80 -30.73 -25.19 10.54
C TYR A 80 -29.52 -25.42 9.66
N ARG A 81 -28.89 -26.60 9.75
CA ARG A 81 -27.83 -27.02 8.83
C ARG A 81 -28.28 -27.05 7.39
N ASP A 82 -29.40 -27.71 7.12
CA ASP A 82 -29.99 -27.73 5.78
C ASP A 82 -30.35 -26.32 5.28
N PHE A 83 -30.85 -25.46 6.16
CA PHE A 83 -31.14 -24.08 5.83
C PHE A 83 -29.89 -23.31 5.38
N TYR A 84 -28.82 -23.27 6.18
CA TYR A 84 -27.69 -22.44 5.83
C TYR A 84 -26.95 -22.97 4.59
N LEU A 85 -26.90 -24.29 4.39
CA LEU A 85 -26.33 -24.90 3.19
C LEU A 85 -27.16 -24.58 1.94
N THR A 86 -28.49 -24.69 2.04
CA THR A 86 -29.40 -24.40 0.92
C THR A 86 -29.38 -22.90 0.59
N ASN A 87 -29.39 -22.02 1.59
CA ASN A 87 -29.29 -20.58 1.38
C ASN A 87 -27.94 -20.19 0.76
N TYR A 88 -26.84 -20.81 1.20
CA TYR A 88 -25.53 -20.59 0.59
C TYR A 88 -25.52 -21.00 -0.89
N ALA A 89 -26.10 -22.16 -1.24
CA ALA A 89 -26.23 -22.62 -2.63
C ALA A 89 -27.09 -21.66 -3.49
N LEU A 90 -28.13 -21.07 -2.89
CA LEU A 90 -28.97 -20.05 -3.49
C LEU A 90 -28.31 -18.66 -3.57
N LYS A 91 -27.09 -18.50 -3.04
CA LYS A 91 -26.39 -17.21 -2.88
C LYS A 91 -27.15 -16.21 -2.00
N ASN A 92 -28.08 -16.69 -1.18
CA ASN A 92 -28.67 -15.92 -0.10
C ASN A 92 -27.73 -15.95 1.11
N PHE A 93 -26.63 -15.22 1.02
CA PHE A 93 -25.58 -15.27 2.04
C PHE A 93 -26.04 -14.70 3.40
N ALA A 94 -26.88 -13.66 3.40
CA ALA A 94 -27.50 -13.15 4.63
C ALA A 94 -28.35 -14.22 5.31
N GLY A 95 -29.21 -14.93 4.57
CA GLY A 95 -29.99 -16.05 5.11
C GLY A 95 -29.11 -17.21 5.59
N ALA A 96 -28.01 -17.51 4.90
CA ALA A 96 -27.06 -18.53 5.35
C ALA A 96 -26.43 -18.15 6.70
N ILE A 97 -26.00 -16.89 6.87
CA ILE A 97 -25.44 -16.37 8.12
C ILE A 97 -26.48 -16.43 9.24
N GLU A 98 -27.73 -16.00 8.98
CA GLU A 98 -28.81 -16.05 9.95
C GLU A 98 -29.01 -17.46 10.52
N TYR A 99 -29.09 -18.46 9.66
CA TYR A 99 -29.30 -19.84 10.10
C TYR A 99 -28.05 -20.47 10.73
N CYS A 100 -26.85 -20.03 10.40
CA CYS A 100 -25.65 -20.35 11.18
C CYS A 100 -25.74 -19.74 12.59
N ASP A 101 -26.17 -18.50 12.72
CA ASP A 101 -26.32 -17.82 14.02
C ASP A 101 -27.37 -18.52 14.89
N ARG A 102 -28.49 -18.96 14.30
CA ARG A 102 -29.50 -19.79 15.00
C ARG A 102 -28.93 -21.12 15.47
N GLN A 103 -28.13 -21.80 14.65
CA GLN A 103 -27.44 -23.04 15.04
C GLN A 103 -26.51 -22.82 16.22
N LEU A 104 -25.70 -21.75 16.18
CA LEU A 104 -24.75 -21.42 17.25
C LEU A 104 -25.47 -21.04 18.55
N ALA A 105 -26.64 -20.39 18.46
CA ALA A 105 -27.47 -20.05 19.61
C ALA A 105 -28.07 -21.27 20.34
N LEU A 106 -28.04 -22.46 19.73
CA LEU A 106 -28.47 -23.70 20.40
C LEU A 106 -27.48 -24.17 21.50
N GLY A 107 -26.26 -23.61 21.54
CA GLY A 107 -25.28 -23.88 22.59
C GLY A 107 -24.91 -25.35 22.68
N ASP A 108 -25.05 -25.94 23.87
CA ASP A 108 -24.67 -27.34 24.15
C ASP A 108 -25.61 -28.39 23.56
N LYS A 109 -26.72 -27.97 22.93
CA LYS A 109 -27.53 -28.87 22.11
C LYS A 109 -26.83 -29.23 20.79
N VAL A 110 -25.73 -28.56 20.46
CA VAL A 110 -24.86 -28.84 19.32
C VAL A 110 -23.46 -29.06 19.86
N ASP A 111 -22.83 -30.16 19.46
CA ASP A 111 -21.47 -30.48 19.87
C ASP A 111 -20.44 -29.49 19.29
N THR A 112 -19.19 -29.55 19.77
CA THR A 112 -18.12 -28.65 19.31
C THR A 112 -17.89 -28.76 17.81
N GLN A 113 -18.00 -29.97 17.23
CA GLN A 113 -17.85 -30.18 15.79
C GLN A 113 -18.92 -29.43 14.99
N GLY A 114 -20.20 -29.57 15.37
CA GLY A 114 -21.31 -28.90 14.69
C GLY A 114 -21.28 -27.37 14.86
N ARG A 115 -20.83 -26.87 16.02
CA ARG A 115 -20.61 -25.43 16.22
C ARG A 115 -19.47 -24.90 15.36
N LEU A 116 -18.38 -25.66 15.22
CA LEU A 116 -17.27 -25.30 14.36
C LEU A 116 -17.69 -25.31 12.87
N GLU A 117 -18.44 -26.33 12.44
CA GLU A 117 -18.98 -26.40 11.07
C GLU A 117 -19.86 -25.19 10.75
N ALA A 118 -20.79 -24.84 11.64
CA ALA A 118 -21.63 -23.65 11.48
C ALA A 118 -20.81 -22.36 11.45
N SER A 119 -19.77 -22.25 12.27
CA SER A 119 -18.87 -21.09 12.28
C SER A 119 -18.10 -20.94 10.97
N VAL A 120 -17.61 -22.04 10.41
CA VAL A 120 -16.94 -22.06 9.10
C VAL A 120 -17.90 -21.65 7.99
N ALA A 121 -19.11 -22.23 7.95
CA ALA A 121 -20.12 -21.89 6.96
C ALA A 121 -20.51 -20.40 7.04
N ARG A 122 -20.67 -19.87 8.26
CA ARG A 122 -20.94 -18.45 8.52
C ARG A 122 -19.83 -17.55 7.99
N ALA A 123 -18.57 -17.88 8.28
CA ALA A 123 -17.41 -17.11 7.83
C ALA A 123 -17.28 -17.12 6.31
N GLN A 124 -17.51 -18.27 5.67
CA GLN A 124 -17.53 -18.39 4.21
C GLN A 124 -18.68 -17.60 3.57
N ALA A 125 -19.89 -17.69 4.12
CA ALA A 125 -21.05 -16.94 3.64
C ALA A 125 -20.78 -15.43 3.71
N PHE A 126 -20.21 -14.96 4.82
CA PHE A 126 -19.81 -13.56 4.95
C PHE A 126 -18.74 -13.19 3.94
N TYR A 127 -17.66 -13.98 3.82
CA TYR A 127 -16.57 -13.69 2.90
C TYR A 127 -17.04 -13.51 1.45
N VAL A 128 -17.84 -14.45 0.95
CA VAL A 128 -18.33 -14.44 -0.43
C VAL A 128 -19.40 -13.37 -0.62
N GLY A 129 -20.34 -13.26 0.33
CA GLY A 129 -21.47 -12.35 0.25
C GLY A 129 -21.10 -10.88 0.42
N ASN A 130 -20.11 -10.56 1.25
CA ASN A 130 -19.78 -9.19 1.65
C ASN A 130 -19.46 -8.26 0.47
N SER A 131 -18.95 -8.79 -0.64
CA SER A 131 -18.67 -7.98 -1.84
C SER A 131 -19.92 -7.65 -2.69
N SER A 132 -21.00 -8.41 -2.56
CA SER A 132 -22.20 -8.31 -3.40
C SER A 132 -23.48 -7.94 -2.64
N ASP A 133 -23.51 -8.19 -1.34
CA ASP A 133 -24.66 -7.94 -0.48
C ASP A 133 -24.37 -6.76 0.45
N LYS A 134 -25.04 -5.63 0.20
CA LYS A 134 -24.87 -4.40 0.97
C LYS A 134 -25.30 -4.54 2.43
N SER A 135 -26.19 -5.47 2.76
CA SER A 135 -26.62 -5.70 4.15
C SER A 135 -25.45 -6.14 5.03
N LEU A 136 -24.46 -6.85 4.44
CA LEU A 136 -23.27 -7.34 5.13
C LEU A 136 -22.18 -6.27 5.30
N GLN A 137 -22.30 -5.14 4.61
CA GLN A 137 -21.32 -4.04 4.64
C GLN A 137 -21.60 -3.01 5.74
N THR A 138 -22.72 -3.15 6.47
CA THR A 138 -23.07 -2.24 7.57
C THR A 138 -22.09 -2.41 8.74
N PRO A 139 -21.79 -1.36 9.53
CA PRO A 139 -20.91 -1.48 10.69
C PRO A 139 -21.36 -2.56 11.69
N ASP A 140 -22.68 -2.71 11.90
CA ASP A 140 -23.24 -3.77 12.75
C ASP A 140 -22.93 -5.18 12.19
N ALA A 141 -23.16 -5.41 10.89
CA ALA A 141 -22.85 -6.69 10.27
C ALA A 141 -21.34 -7.00 10.30
N GLN A 142 -20.49 -6.00 10.07
CA GLN A 142 -19.02 -6.14 10.19
C GLN A 142 -18.62 -6.49 11.64
N GLY A 143 -19.20 -5.82 12.64
CA GLY A 143 -18.98 -6.09 14.06
C GLY A 143 -19.37 -7.52 14.43
N LYS A 144 -20.58 -7.94 14.07
CA LYS A 144 -21.05 -9.32 14.28
C LYS A 144 -20.17 -10.35 13.60
N ALA A 145 -19.69 -10.08 12.38
CA ALA A 145 -18.80 -10.99 11.67
C ALA A 145 -17.40 -11.09 12.30
N ARG A 146 -16.87 -9.98 12.82
CA ARG A 146 -15.65 -9.98 13.65
C ARG A 146 -15.84 -10.84 14.88
N ASP A 147 -16.87 -10.56 15.67
CA ASP A 147 -17.07 -11.19 16.98
C ASP A 147 -17.36 -12.69 16.85
N ALA A 148 -18.15 -13.08 15.84
CA ALA A 148 -18.38 -14.49 15.52
C ALA A 148 -17.08 -15.22 15.12
N SER A 149 -16.18 -14.57 14.37
CA SER A 149 -14.90 -15.16 13.98
C SER A 149 -13.95 -15.32 15.18
N VAL A 150 -13.95 -14.34 16.08
CA VAL A 150 -13.19 -14.42 17.35
C VAL A 150 -13.74 -15.54 18.24
N GLN A 151 -15.06 -15.70 18.32
CA GLN A 151 -15.66 -16.81 19.04
C GLN A 151 -15.34 -18.17 18.39
N ALA A 152 -15.34 -18.24 17.06
CA ALA A 152 -14.99 -19.44 16.32
C ALA A 152 -13.53 -19.87 16.54
N LEU A 153 -12.60 -18.92 16.69
CA LEU A 153 -11.22 -19.21 17.08
C LEU A 153 -11.14 -19.89 18.46
N LYS A 154 -11.95 -19.46 19.44
CA LYS A 154 -12.02 -20.11 20.75
C LYS A 154 -12.59 -21.53 20.64
N THR A 155 -13.68 -21.70 19.88
CA THR A 155 -14.25 -23.03 19.61
C THR A 155 -13.25 -23.96 18.93
N LEU A 156 -12.40 -23.42 18.06
CA LEU A 156 -11.34 -24.17 17.37
C LEU A 156 -10.23 -24.63 18.32
N ASP A 157 -9.92 -23.86 19.36
CA ASP A 157 -8.94 -24.25 20.38
C ASP A 157 -9.44 -25.45 21.20
N ASP A 158 -10.75 -25.51 21.46
CA ASP A 158 -11.42 -26.62 22.16
C ASP A 158 -11.70 -27.84 21.26
N TRP A 159 -11.55 -27.70 19.94
CA TRP A 159 -11.86 -28.76 19.00
C TRP A 159 -10.82 -29.88 19.06
N LYS A 160 -11.23 -31.07 19.52
CA LYS A 160 -10.37 -32.25 19.59
C LYS A 160 -10.36 -33.00 18.27
N LYS A 161 -9.21 -33.60 17.94
CA LYS A 161 -9.06 -34.46 16.76
C LYS A 161 -10.09 -35.60 16.81
N PRO A 162 -10.97 -35.73 15.79
CA PRO A 162 -11.84 -36.90 15.69
C PRO A 162 -11.02 -38.20 15.56
N ASP A 163 -11.53 -39.31 16.11
CA ASP A 163 -10.81 -40.59 16.10
C ASP A 163 -10.52 -41.08 14.68
N GLN A 164 -11.49 -40.91 13.77
CA GLN A 164 -11.40 -41.33 12.36
C GLN A 164 -10.58 -40.37 11.49
N MET A 165 -10.13 -39.24 12.02
CA MET A 165 -9.35 -38.25 11.28
C MET A 165 -7.85 -38.47 11.48
N ALA A 166 -7.11 -38.47 10.36
CA ALA A 166 -5.65 -38.52 10.39
C ALA A 166 -5.08 -37.23 11.04
N ALA A 167 -3.93 -37.35 11.71
CA ALA A 167 -3.37 -36.24 12.48
C ALA A 167 -2.94 -35.06 11.60
N ASP A 168 -2.32 -35.36 10.45
CA ASP A 168 -1.94 -34.37 9.43
C ASP A 168 -3.16 -33.63 8.85
N GLN A 169 -4.23 -34.37 8.55
CA GLN A 169 -5.50 -33.80 8.08
C GLN A 169 -6.10 -32.85 9.12
N TYR A 170 -6.09 -33.25 10.40
CA TYR A 170 -6.58 -32.42 11.50
C TYR A 170 -5.78 -31.13 11.66
N GLU A 171 -4.44 -31.21 11.67
CA GLU A 171 -3.58 -30.02 11.77
C GLU A 171 -3.75 -29.09 10.56
N GLN A 172 -3.86 -29.65 9.35
CA GLN A 172 -4.11 -28.88 8.14
C GLN A 172 -5.47 -28.18 8.19
N GLN A 173 -6.51 -28.88 8.65
CA GLN A 173 -7.85 -28.32 8.79
C GLN A 173 -7.89 -27.23 9.87
N LYS A 174 -7.24 -27.46 11.03
CA LYS A 174 -7.12 -26.47 12.11
C LYS A 174 -6.39 -25.22 11.64
N LYS A 175 -5.26 -25.37 10.94
CA LYS A 175 -4.53 -24.26 10.31
C LYS A 175 -5.44 -23.48 9.35
N GLY A 176 -6.21 -24.19 8.53
CA GLY A 176 -7.09 -23.57 7.56
C GLY A 176 -8.26 -22.80 8.18
N PHE A 177 -8.90 -23.37 9.20
CA PHE A 177 -9.95 -22.68 9.96
C PHE A 177 -9.40 -21.44 10.67
N LYS A 178 -8.21 -21.56 11.28
CA LYS A 178 -7.54 -20.41 11.90
C LYS A 178 -7.27 -19.31 10.88
N ALA A 179 -6.78 -19.63 9.68
CA ALA A 179 -6.58 -18.66 8.61
C ALA A 179 -7.89 -17.99 8.16
N LEU A 180 -8.96 -18.76 7.97
CA LEU A 180 -10.28 -18.24 7.59
C LEU A 180 -10.82 -17.25 8.64
N PHE A 181 -10.85 -17.64 9.92
CA PHE A 181 -11.41 -16.78 10.96
C PHE A 181 -10.59 -15.50 11.18
N ASN A 182 -9.25 -15.59 11.14
CA ASN A 182 -8.40 -14.40 11.18
C ASN A 182 -8.60 -13.52 9.95
N THR A 183 -8.90 -14.10 8.78
CA THR A 183 -9.17 -13.33 7.55
C THR A 183 -10.43 -12.46 7.73
N ILE A 184 -11.51 -13.05 8.24
CA ILE A 184 -12.74 -12.30 8.49
C ILE A 184 -12.53 -11.27 9.59
N ALA A 185 -11.93 -11.64 10.72
CA ALA A 185 -11.66 -10.72 11.82
C ALA A 185 -10.76 -9.55 11.39
N GLY A 186 -9.73 -9.80 10.58
CA GLY A 186 -8.87 -8.78 10.00
C GLY A 186 -9.63 -7.83 9.07
N MET A 187 -10.39 -8.38 8.12
CA MET A 187 -11.16 -7.59 7.14
C MET A 187 -12.20 -6.70 7.81
N THR A 188 -12.96 -7.25 8.76
CA THR A 188 -14.01 -6.51 9.47
C THR A 188 -13.41 -5.46 10.39
N SER A 189 -12.29 -5.76 11.06
CA SER A 189 -11.56 -4.77 11.86
C SER A 189 -11.05 -3.61 11.00
N THR A 190 -10.51 -3.89 9.80
CA THR A 190 -10.15 -2.85 8.82
C THR A 190 -11.37 -2.00 8.43
N SER A 191 -12.51 -2.64 8.11
CA SER A 191 -13.75 -1.92 7.75
C SER A 191 -14.27 -1.04 8.88
N LEU A 192 -14.09 -1.48 10.13
CA LEU A 192 -14.44 -0.74 11.34
C LEU A 192 -13.38 0.28 11.76
N LYS A 193 -12.30 0.43 10.99
CA LYS A 193 -11.14 1.29 11.28
C LYS A 193 -10.39 0.96 12.56
N ASP A 194 -10.55 -0.27 13.08
CA ASP A 194 -9.73 -0.82 14.16
C ASP A 194 -8.45 -1.41 13.56
N TYR A 195 -7.57 -0.51 13.13
CA TYR A 195 -6.33 -0.87 12.44
C TYR A 195 -5.35 -1.65 13.33
N SER A 196 -5.37 -1.41 14.65
CA SER A 196 -4.52 -2.15 15.59
C SER A 196 -4.93 -3.62 15.66
N ALA A 197 -6.23 -3.90 15.85
CA ALA A 197 -6.72 -5.28 15.85
C ALA A 197 -6.52 -5.95 14.47
N ALA A 198 -6.82 -5.22 13.38
CA ALA A 198 -6.64 -5.73 12.02
C ALA A 198 -5.18 -6.17 11.77
N ALA A 199 -4.20 -5.36 12.18
CA ALA A 199 -2.78 -5.69 12.05
C ALA A 199 -2.44 -7.00 12.79
N GLY A 200 -2.97 -7.21 14.00
CA GLY A 200 -2.78 -8.45 14.77
C GLY A 200 -3.31 -9.69 14.05
N TYR A 201 -4.49 -9.60 13.44
CA TYR A 201 -5.08 -10.72 12.69
C TYR A 201 -4.30 -11.04 11.41
N TYR A 202 -3.87 -10.04 10.63
CA TYR A 202 -3.06 -10.27 9.44
C TYR A 202 -1.67 -10.82 9.77
N LYS A 203 -1.03 -10.34 10.84
CA LYS A 203 0.21 -10.94 11.37
C LYS A 203 0.03 -12.41 11.74
N THR A 204 -1.11 -12.74 12.34
CA THR A 204 -1.44 -14.14 12.66
C THR A 204 -1.53 -14.99 11.39
N ILE A 205 -2.18 -14.51 10.33
CA ILE A 205 -2.22 -15.22 9.04
C ILE A 205 -0.82 -15.40 8.46
N LEU A 206 0.01 -14.35 8.48
CA LEU A 206 1.38 -14.40 7.97
C LEU A 206 2.29 -15.32 8.79
N SER A 207 1.98 -15.56 10.08
CA SER A 207 2.67 -16.60 10.87
C SER A 207 2.31 -18.03 10.44
N LEU A 208 1.14 -18.22 9.81
CA LEU A 208 0.70 -19.50 9.26
C LEU A 208 1.24 -19.71 7.85
N ASP A 209 1.24 -18.65 7.04
CA ASP A 209 1.78 -18.62 5.69
C ASP A 209 2.49 -17.29 5.42
N PRO A 210 3.83 -17.26 5.56
CA PRO A 210 4.63 -16.06 5.30
C PRO A 210 4.65 -15.59 3.84
N ASN A 211 4.02 -16.34 2.92
CA ASN A 211 3.94 -16.01 1.50
C ASN A 211 2.51 -15.65 1.05
N ASP A 212 1.57 -15.45 2.00
CA ASP A 212 0.23 -14.98 1.67
C ASP A 212 0.24 -13.51 1.21
N ALA A 213 0.38 -13.33 -0.10
CA ALA A 213 0.46 -12.02 -0.76
C ALA A 213 -0.74 -11.11 -0.45
N ILE A 214 -1.93 -11.67 -0.24
CA ILE A 214 -3.14 -10.89 0.09
C ILE A 214 -3.06 -10.30 1.50
N SER A 215 -2.59 -11.07 2.49
CA SER A 215 -2.40 -10.58 3.85
C SER A 215 -1.27 -9.55 3.94
N HIS A 216 -0.19 -9.73 3.18
CA HIS A 216 0.83 -8.68 3.02
C HIS A 216 0.24 -7.37 2.51
N PHE A 217 -0.57 -7.42 1.44
CA PHE A 217 -1.24 -6.22 0.91
C PHE A 217 -2.14 -5.56 1.96
N ARG A 218 -2.97 -6.35 2.64
CA ARG A 218 -3.91 -5.83 3.64
C ARG A 218 -3.21 -5.26 4.86
N LEU A 219 -2.16 -5.92 5.36
CA LEU A 219 -1.35 -5.44 6.47
C LEU A 219 -0.64 -4.13 6.10
N GLY A 220 -0.11 -4.04 4.89
CA GLY A 220 0.51 -2.82 4.39
C GLY A 220 -0.45 -1.63 4.33
N VAL A 221 -1.67 -1.83 3.81
CA VAL A 221 -2.74 -0.81 3.87
C VAL A 221 -3.06 -0.42 5.31
N VAL A 222 -3.23 -1.40 6.20
CA VAL A 222 -3.55 -1.18 7.61
C VAL A 222 -2.48 -0.32 8.28
N TYR A 223 -1.19 -0.64 8.12
CA TYR A 223 -0.09 0.13 8.69
C TYR A 223 -0.04 1.58 8.25
N LEU A 224 -0.33 1.85 6.96
CA LEU A 224 -0.40 3.22 6.45
C LEU A 224 -1.63 3.99 6.94
N GLN A 225 -2.67 3.30 7.40
CA GLN A 225 -3.89 3.91 7.95
C GLN A 225 -3.88 4.06 9.47
N MET A 226 -2.88 3.51 10.17
CA MET A 226 -2.71 3.72 11.61
C MET A 226 -2.38 5.18 11.96
N THR A 227 -2.57 5.54 13.23
CA THR A 227 -2.22 6.86 13.77
C THR A 227 -1.26 6.69 14.96
N PRO A 228 0.03 7.07 14.85
CA PRO A 228 0.69 7.54 13.63
C PRO A 228 0.84 6.42 12.58
N PRO A 229 0.94 6.77 11.27
CA PRO A 229 1.19 5.78 10.23
C PRO A 229 2.52 5.07 10.44
N GLN A 230 2.53 3.74 10.28
CA GLN A 230 3.75 2.93 10.31
C GLN A 230 4.33 2.84 8.90
N GLY A 231 4.89 3.94 8.39
CA GLY A 231 5.32 4.09 7.00
C GLY A 231 6.27 2.98 6.51
N ASN A 232 7.38 2.76 7.22
CA ASN A 232 8.39 1.75 6.86
C ASN A 232 7.79 0.34 6.74
N ASP A 233 7.00 -0.08 7.72
CA ASP A 233 6.38 -1.40 7.72
C ASP A 233 5.26 -1.47 6.67
N GLY A 234 4.45 -0.42 6.53
CA GLY A 234 3.36 -0.35 5.56
C GLY A 234 3.84 -0.47 4.11
N PHE A 235 4.86 0.30 3.73
CA PHE A 235 5.43 0.22 2.39
C PHE A 235 6.13 -1.11 2.12
N TRP A 236 6.83 -1.66 3.12
CA TRP A 236 7.44 -2.98 3.01
C TRP A 236 6.41 -4.08 2.71
N GLU A 237 5.34 -4.13 3.50
CA GLU A 237 4.29 -5.13 3.35
C GLU A 237 3.56 -5.00 2.00
N LEU A 238 3.28 -3.78 1.55
CA LEU A 238 2.73 -3.54 0.20
C LEU A 238 3.69 -4.01 -0.90
N ALA A 239 4.98 -3.69 -0.79
CA ALA A 239 5.99 -4.12 -1.75
C ALA A 239 6.12 -5.65 -1.78
N ARG A 240 6.12 -6.29 -0.62
CA ARG A 240 6.18 -7.75 -0.47
C ARG A 240 4.97 -8.44 -1.11
N SER A 241 3.79 -7.84 -1.00
CA SER A 241 2.55 -8.37 -1.60
C SER A 241 2.63 -8.64 -3.11
N ILE A 242 3.44 -7.87 -3.83
CA ILE A 242 3.67 -8.06 -5.28
C ILE A 242 5.07 -8.59 -5.60
N GLY A 243 6.06 -8.35 -4.74
CA GLY A 243 7.41 -8.91 -4.84
C GLY A 243 7.42 -10.44 -4.77
N LEU A 244 6.48 -11.04 -4.03
CA LEU A 244 6.29 -12.49 -3.96
C LEU A 244 5.82 -13.13 -5.28
N LYS A 245 5.30 -12.34 -6.24
CA LYS A 245 4.80 -12.81 -7.54
C LYS A 245 3.79 -13.96 -7.42
N SER A 246 2.95 -13.93 -6.38
CA SER A 246 1.96 -14.98 -6.13
C SER A 246 0.89 -15.02 -7.22
N PRO A 247 0.55 -16.19 -7.79
CA PRO A 247 -0.51 -16.32 -8.79
C PRO A 247 -1.90 -15.94 -8.25
N ASN A 248 -2.05 -15.91 -6.92
CA ASN A 248 -3.27 -15.52 -6.22
C ASN A 248 -3.11 -14.20 -5.46
N GLY A 249 -2.05 -13.45 -5.76
CA GLY A 249 -1.78 -12.15 -5.16
C GLY A 249 -2.74 -11.06 -5.64
N PRO A 250 -2.61 -9.85 -5.08
CA PRO A 250 -3.35 -8.70 -5.55
C PRO A 250 -2.95 -8.34 -7.00
N ASN A 251 -3.75 -7.53 -7.68
CA ASN A 251 -3.40 -7.03 -9.00
C ASN A 251 -2.15 -6.15 -8.93
N GLU A 252 -1.05 -6.60 -9.54
CA GLU A 252 0.25 -5.94 -9.44
C GLU A 252 0.21 -4.47 -9.87
N GLN A 253 -0.41 -4.18 -11.01
CA GLN A 253 -0.46 -2.82 -11.54
C GLN A 253 -1.23 -1.85 -10.63
N GLN A 254 -2.32 -2.33 -10.03
CA GLN A 254 -3.11 -1.55 -9.06
C GLN A 254 -2.30 -1.29 -7.79
N VAL A 255 -1.59 -2.31 -7.28
CA VAL A 255 -0.75 -2.15 -6.09
C VAL A 255 0.44 -1.23 -6.36
N ARG A 256 1.11 -1.34 -7.51
CA ARG A 256 2.18 -0.40 -7.91
C ARG A 256 1.69 1.04 -7.95
N THR A 257 0.54 1.28 -8.58
CA THR A 257 -0.11 2.60 -8.60
C THR A 257 -0.43 3.08 -7.19
N TYR A 258 -0.96 2.20 -6.34
CA TYR A 258 -1.28 2.53 -4.97
C TYR A 258 -0.04 2.90 -4.15
N ILE A 259 1.02 2.07 -4.17
CA ILE A 259 2.29 2.33 -3.48
C ILE A 259 2.87 3.66 -3.93
N ARG A 260 2.99 3.91 -5.24
CA ARG A 260 3.50 5.18 -5.80
C ARG A 260 2.73 6.38 -5.24
N ASN A 261 1.40 6.32 -5.28
CA ASN A 261 0.56 7.40 -4.76
C ASN A 261 0.70 7.60 -3.25
N GLN A 262 0.92 6.52 -2.48
CA GLN A 262 1.20 6.62 -1.05
C GLN A 262 2.59 7.23 -0.78
N PHE A 263 3.61 6.85 -1.55
CA PHE A 263 4.95 7.48 -1.48
C PHE A 263 4.88 8.98 -1.75
N ILE A 264 4.21 9.41 -2.83
CA ILE A 264 4.05 10.83 -3.16
C ILE A 264 3.45 11.61 -1.98
N ARG A 265 2.41 11.06 -1.34
CA ARG A 265 1.76 11.69 -0.17
C ARG A 265 2.66 11.68 1.08
N TYR A 266 3.38 10.59 1.29
CA TYR A 266 4.21 10.37 2.47
C TYR A 266 5.49 11.21 2.45
N GLN A 267 6.12 11.33 1.28
CA GLN A 267 7.40 12.00 1.08
C GLN A 267 7.25 13.44 0.64
N GLN A 268 6.26 13.75 -0.22
CA GLN A 268 6.14 15.07 -0.88
C GLN A 268 7.45 15.47 -1.59
N ALA A 269 8.07 14.51 -2.28
CA ALA A 269 9.20 14.76 -3.16
C ALA A 269 8.72 15.46 -4.45
N ALA A 270 9.54 16.37 -4.99
CA ALA A 270 9.17 17.09 -6.20
C ALA A 270 9.53 16.34 -7.50
N CYS A 271 10.49 15.41 -7.45
CA CYS A 271 10.86 14.56 -8.59
C CYS A 271 10.15 13.20 -8.57
N ASP A 272 9.06 13.09 -9.35
CA ASP A 272 8.28 11.85 -9.50
C ASP A 272 9.12 10.63 -9.90
N LYS A 273 10.13 10.82 -10.75
CA LYS A 273 11.01 9.73 -11.19
C LYS A 273 11.74 9.06 -10.02
N LEU A 274 12.17 9.84 -9.03
CA LEU A 274 12.86 9.28 -7.86
C LEU A 274 11.91 8.43 -7.01
N VAL A 275 10.64 8.82 -6.94
CA VAL A 275 9.61 8.00 -6.30
C VAL A 275 9.43 6.68 -7.05
N ASP A 276 9.38 6.72 -8.38
CA ASP A 276 9.28 5.50 -9.21
C ASP A 276 10.47 4.55 -8.99
N ASP A 277 11.68 5.09 -9.00
CA ASP A 277 12.91 4.32 -8.77
C ASP A 277 12.88 3.68 -7.36
N GLN A 278 12.52 4.44 -6.32
CA GLN A 278 12.40 3.93 -4.95
C GLN A 278 11.34 2.83 -4.81
N VAL A 279 10.18 2.98 -5.46
CA VAL A 279 9.13 1.95 -5.44
C VAL A 279 9.64 0.66 -6.08
N ASN A 280 10.36 0.76 -7.21
CA ASN A 280 10.92 -0.40 -7.90
C ASN A 280 12.03 -1.09 -7.09
N GLU A 281 12.92 -0.32 -6.47
CA GLU A 281 13.95 -0.83 -5.56
C GLU A 281 13.32 -1.57 -4.38
N LEU A 282 12.31 -0.97 -3.74
CA LEU A 282 11.63 -1.57 -2.60
C LEU A 282 10.92 -2.88 -2.97
N ILE A 283 10.22 -2.94 -4.10
CA ILE A 283 9.55 -4.16 -4.58
C ILE A 283 10.59 -5.26 -4.86
N THR A 284 11.71 -4.89 -5.48
CA THR A 284 12.79 -5.85 -5.77
C THR A 284 13.37 -6.41 -4.48
N LEU A 285 13.67 -5.55 -3.51
CA LEU A 285 14.18 -5.94 -2.20
C LEU A 285 13.18 -6.84 -1.45
N ALA A 286 11.92 -6.45 -1.39
CA ALA A 286 10.86 -7.20 -0.70
C ALA A 286 10.51 -8.54 -1.36
N GLY A 287 10.77 -8.69 -2.67
CA GLY A 287 10.68 -9.98 -3.35
C GLY A 287 11.84 -10.94 -3.04
N SER A 288 12.96 -10.42 -2.52
CA SER A 288 14.18 -11.19 -2.24
C SER A 288 14.44 -11.46 -0.75
N SER A 289 13.72 -10.78 0.15
CA SER A 289 13.86 -10.92 1.60
C SER A 289 12.50 -11.16 2.25
N ALA A 290 12.45 -12.13 3.17
CA ALA A 290 11.25 -12.40 3.96
C ALA A 290 10.98 -11.26 4.96
N ASP A 291 12.04 -10.76 5.60
CA ASP A 291 11.92 -9.72 6.62
C ASP A 291 12.37 -8.37 6.09
N ARG A 292 11.76 -7.30 6.61
CA ARG A 292 12.21 -5.93 6.35
C ARG A 292 13.61 -5.76 6.94
N PRO A 293 14.62 -5.34 6.15
CA PRO A 293 15.91 -5.02 6.72
C PRO A 293 15.78 -3.95 7.80
N ALA A 294 16.39 -4.16 8.96
CA ALA A 294 16.31 -3.21 10.09
C ALA A 294 16.86 -1.82 9.71
N THR A 295 17.80 -1.76 8.76
CA THR A 295 18.39 -0.54 8.22
C THR A 295 17.51 0.16 7.19
N LEU A 296 16.48 -0.51 6.64
CA LEU A 296 15.59 0.10 5.64
C LEU A 296 14.77 1.21 6.29
N THR A 297 15.03 2.44 5.85
CA THR A 297 14.28 3.63 6.23
C THR A 297 13.78 4.33 4.98
N ILE A 298 12.47 4.61 4.95
CA ILE A 298 11.84 5.42 3.91
C ILE A 298 11.64 6.81 4.51
N PRO A 299 12.31 7.85 3.99
CA PRO A 299 12.21 9.19 4.56
C PRO A 299 10.79 9.73 4.41
N SER A 300 10.27 10.37 5.46
CA SER A 300 9.00 11.09 5.44
C SER A 300 9.16 12.52 4.91
N ALA A 301 8.05 13.20 4.65
CA ALA A 301 8.06 14.63 4.31
C ALA A 301 8.78 15.49 5.36
N ALA A 302 8.71 15.14 6.65
CA ALA A 302 9.44 15.84 7.71
C ALA A 302 10.95 15.61 7.62
N ASP A 303 11.38 14.40 7.26
CA ASP A 303 12.79 14.08 7.05
C ASP A 303 13.34 14.83 5.83
N LEU A 304 12.56 14.89 4.74
CA LEU A 304 12.92 15.68 3.57
C LEU A 304 12.96 17.17 3.86
N GLN A 305 12.03 17.70 4.67
CA GLN A 305 12.08 19.09 5.08
C GLN A 305 13.33 19.40 5.90
N LYS A 306 13.68 18.53 6.86
CA LYS A 306 14.92 18.67 7.63
C LYS A 306 16.16 18.66 6.74
N ALA A 307 16.18 17.82 5.70
CA ALA A 307 17.28 17.80 4.72
C ALA A 307 17.33 19.10 3.89
N ARG A 308 16.19 19.68 3.51
CA ARG A 308 16.13 20.97 2.80
C ARG A 308 16.65 22.12 3.66
N ASP A 309 16.34 22.10 4.96
CA ASP A 309 16.77 23.13 5.90
C ASP A 309 18.29 23.05 6.19
N ASP A 310 18.90 21.87 6.00
CA ASP A 310 20.35 21.65 6.15
C ASP A 310 21.15 22.09 4.90
N THR A 311 21.06 23.38 4.59
CA THR A 311 21.73 23.97 3.43
C THR A 311 23.27 23.87 3.48
N ALA A 312 23.85 23.79 4.68
CA ALA A 312 25.29 23.64 4.86
C ALA A 312 25.81 22.28 4.35
N ASN A 313 25.00 21.22 4.49
CA ASN A 313 25.36 19.88 4.02
C ASN A 313 24.80 19.53 2.64
N PHE A 314 24.15 20.46 1.94
CA PHE A 314 23.56 20.20 0.62
C PHE A 314 24.55 19.56 -0.38
N ILE A 315 25.66 20.24 -0.70
CA ILE A 315 26.67 19.69 -1.61
C ILE A 315 27.51 18.58 -0.94
N PRO A 316 27.99 18.73 0.31
CA PRO A 316 28.74 17.68 0.99
C PRO A 316 28.03 16.31 1.03
N ALA A 317 26.73 16.28 1.35
CA ALA A 317 25.96 15.03 1.40
C ALA A 317 25.82 14.39 0.02
N LEU A 318 25.55 15.17 -1.03
CA LEU A 318 25.44 14.66 -2.40
C LEU A 318 26.79 14.15 -2.93
N LYS A 319 27.90 14.82 -2.60
CA LYS A 319 29.26 14.35 -2.92
C LYS A 319 29.59 13.04 -2.22
N ALA A 320 29.28 12.93 -0.92
CA ALA A 320 29.55 11.73 -0.13
C ALA A 320 28.67 10.54 -0.55
N GLY A 321 27.42 10.80 -0.93
CA GLY A 321 26.44 9.77 -1.30
C GLY A 321 25.90 9.01 -0.08
N GLY A 322 25.64 7.72 -0.25
CA GLY A 322 25.03 6.89 0.79
C GLY A 322 23.61 7.34 1.15
N ASP A 323 23.16 7.02 2.36
CA ASP A 323 21.80 7.35 2.80
C ASP A 323 21.57 8.86 2.93
N ALA A 324 22.56 9.60 3.44
CA ALA A 324 22.50 11.06 3.54
C ALA A 324 22.39 11.70 2.14
N GLY A 325 23.20 11.26 1.17
CA GLY A 325 23.12 11.74 -0.20
C GLY A 325 21.80 11.36 -0.89
N LYS A 326 21.29 10.14 -0.67
CA LYS A 326 19.97 9.72 -1.19
C LYS A 326 18.83 10.57 -0.65
N VAL A 327 18.81 10.81 0.66
CA VAL A 327 17.79 11.64 1.32
C VAL A 327 17.90 13.09 0.83
N MET A 328 19.12 13.64 0.78
CA MET A 328 19.34 14.99 0.27
C MET A 328 18.87 15.13 -1.17
N TRP A 329 19.20 14.17 -2.04
CA TRP A 329 18.78 14.19 -3.44
C TRP A 329 17.27 14.13 -3.60
N LEU A 330 16.61 13.23 -2.86
CA LEU A 330 15.15 13.12 -2.84
C LEU A 330 14.49 14.41 -2.33
N ALA A 331 15.11 15.06 -1.35
CA ALA A 331 14.64 16.30 -0.78
C ALA A 331 14.79 17.49 -1.74
N SER A 332 15.84 17.49 -2.58
CA SER A 332 16.25 18.66 -3.37
C SER A 332 15.84 18.63 -4.84
N CYS A 333 15.76 17.46 -5.46
CA CYS A 333 15.46 17.32 -6.89
C CYS A 333 14.09 17.91 -7.21
N GLY A 334 14.02 18.69 -8.30
CA GLY A 334 12.80 19.28 -8.82
C GLY A 334 12.40 20.58 -8.13
N LEU A 335 13.14 21.01 -7.09
CA LEU A 335 12.93 22.30 -6.45
C LEU A 335 13.64 23.42 -7.20
N GLU A 336 13.01 24.59 -7.19
CA GLU A 336 13.62 25.84 -7.62
C GLU A 336 14.36 26.48 -6.44
N TYR A 337 15.59 26.91 -6.69
CA TYR A 337 16.41 27.59 -5.70
C TYR A 337 16.67 29.02 -6.18
N PRO A 338 16.34 30.04 -5.37
CA PRO A 338 16.65 31.42 -5.68
C PRO A 338 18.09 31.77 -5.30
N ASP A 339 18.62 32.82 -5.95
CA ASP A 339 19.86 33.51 -5.57
C ASP A 339 21.09 32.60 -5.35
N VAL A 340 21.23 31.56 -6.16
CA VAL A 340 22.37 30.64 -6.11
C VAL A 340 23.62 31.32 -6.66
N GLY A 341 24.44 31.89 -5.78
CA GLY A 341 25.75 32.46 -6.14
C GLY A 341 26.78 31.43 -6.61
N VAL A 342 27.44 31.71 -7.72
CA VAL A 342 28.41 30.83 -8.39
C VAL A 342 29.53 31.62 -9.09
N TRP A 343 30.61 30.91 -9.46
CA TRP A 343 31.68 31.42 -10.30
C TRP A 343 31.74 30.65 -11.63
N ALA A 344 31.84 31.37 -12.74
CA ALA A 344 31.98 30.77 -14.06
C ALA A 344 33.33 30.06 -14.21
N MET A 345 33.32 28.77 -14.55
CA MET A 345 34.54 28.00 -14.84
C MET A 345 34.85 27.96 -16.34
N SER A 346 33.91 28.40 -17.18
CA SER A 346 34.04 28.52 -18.62
C SER A 346 33.25 29.75 -19.12
N ASP A 347 33.57 30.19 -20.33
CA ASP A 347 32.69 31.08 -21.08
C ASP A 347 31.32 30.41 -21.30
N ALA A 348 30.27 31.23 -21.39
CA ALA A 348 28.94 30.76 -21.76
C ALA A 348 28.93 30.21 -23.19
N VAL A 349 28.24 29.07 -23.39
CA VAL A 349 28.09 28.43 -24.69
C VAL A 349 26.62 28.49 -25.10
N ALA A 350 26.35 29.14 -26.23
CA ALA A 350 25.02 29.21 -26.80
C ALA A 350 24.79 28.05 -27.80
N GLU A 351 23.74 27.26 -27.57
CA GLU A 351 23.28 26.19 -28.46
C GLU A 351 21.80 26.43 -28.77
N GLY A 352 21.52 27.06 -29.92
CA GLY A 352 20.17 27.54 -30.24
C GLY A 352 19.70 28.58 -29.22
N ASP A 353 18.53 28.38 -28.62
CA ASP A 353 17.93 29.27 -27.62
C ASP A 353 18.37 28.98 -26.17
N THR A 354 19.23 27.97 -25.97
CA THR A 354 19.74 27.58 -24.64
C THR A 354 21.17 28.04 -24.45
N ILE A 355 21.47 28.64 -23.31
CA ILE A 355 22.82 29.03 -22.91
C ILE A 355 23.27 28.12 -21.78
N THR A 356 24.37 27.39 -21.99
CA THR A 356 24.96 26.50 -20.99
C THR A 356 26.20 27.13 -20.39
N ILE A 357 26.30 27.13 -19.07
CA ILE A 357 27.46 27.64 -18.33
C ILE A 357 27.91 26.58 -17.31
N LYS A 358 29.20 26.26 -17.31
CA LYS A 358 29.81 25.40 -16.29
C LYS A 358 30.34 26.28 -15.18
N VAL A 359 29.88 26.02 -13.96
CA VAL A 359 30.13 26.89 -12.81
C VAL A 359 30.62 26.11 -11.60
N TYR A 360 31.18 26.83 -10.65
CA TYR A 360 31.63 26.31 -9.38
C TYR A 360 30.96 27.05 -8.22
N ARG A 361 30.51 26.28 -7.23
CA ARG A 361 30.07 26.78 -5.92
C ARG A 361 30.86 26.10 -4.81
N PRO A 362 31.59 26.84 -3.96
CA PRO A 362 32.22 26.26 -2.77
C PRO A 362 31.20 25.53 -1.89
N THR A 363 31.64 24.45 -1.25
CA THR A 363 30.79 23.62 -0.38
C THR A 363 30.66 24.14 1.04
N THR A 364 31.59 25.00 1.45
CA THR A 364 31.60 25.63 2.76
C THR A 364 31.00 27.04 2.73
N GLN A 365 30.39 27.43 3.84
CA GLN A 365 29.91 28.80 4.07
C GLN A 365 30.98 29.70 4.72
N ASP A 366 32.09 29.11 5.18
CA ASP A 366 33.23 29.86 5.71
C ASP A 366 33.96 30.59 4.55
N PRO A 367 34.06 31.94 4.56
CA PRO A 367 34.61 32.69 3.43
C PRO A 367 36.05 32.34 3.07
N ASP A 368 36.91 32.13 4.07
CA ASP A 368 38.33 31.84 3.86
C ASP A 368 38.52 30.43 3.28
N ALA A 369 37.77 29.45 3.79
CA ALA A 369 37.76 28.10 3.24
C ALA A 369 37.11 28.05 1.86
N ALA A 370 36.07 28.86 1.61
CA ALA A 370 35.39 28.93 0.32
C ALA A 370 36.32 29.48 -0.77
N GLN A 371 37.10 30.53 -0.47
CA GLN A 371 38.09 31.07 -1.38
C GLN A 371 39.18 30.04 -1.69
N LYS A 372 39.69 29.33 -0.67
CA LYS A 372 40.67 28.26 -0.87
C LYS A 372 40.13 27.12 -1.73
N GLU A 373 38.86 26.75 -1.53
CA GLU A 373 38.19 25.72 -2.33
C GLU A 373 38.04 26.16 -3.79
N LEU A 374 37.68 27.43 -4.02
CA LEU A 374 37.57 28.01 -5.36
C LEU A 374 38.93 28.06 -6.07
N ASP A 375 39.98 28.53 -5.39
CA ASP A 375 41.33 28.61 -5.95
C ASP A 375 41.89 27.23 -6.34
N ALA A 376 41.48 26.18 -5.60
CA ALA A 376 41.87 24.80 -5.86
C ALA A 376 40.98 24.09 -6.89
N ALA A 377 39.85 24.70 -7.30
CA ALA A 377 38.89 24.06 -8.19
C ALA A 377 39.42 23.94 -9.61
N THR A 378 39.58 22.71 -10.11
CA THR A 378 40.01 22.43 -11.49
C THR A 378 38.86 21.96 -12.40
N SER A 379 37.68 21.74 -11.84
CA SER A 379 36.51 21.23 -12.54
C SER A 379 35.23 21.86 -11.99
N PRO A 380 34.22 22.10 -12.85
CA PRO A 380 32.93 22.60 -12.39
C PRO A 380 32.24 21.58 -11.49
N ASN A 381 31.41 22.06 -10.57
CA ASN A 381 30.53 21.21 -9.76
C ASN A 381 29.04 21.47 -10.05
N MET A 382 28.74 22.41 -10.95
CA MET A 382 27.40 22.59 -11.51
C MET A 382 27.47 22.92 -13.01
N GLU A 383 26.46 22.49 -13.73
CA GLU A 383 26.13 22.92 -15.09
C GLU A 383 24.75 23.57 -15.04
N ILE A 384 24.65 24.80 -15.54
CA ILE A 384 23.39 25.55 -15.58
C ILE A 384 22.94 25.76 -17.03
N LYS A 385 21.66 25.51 -17.28
CA LYS A 385 21.01 25.78 -18.58
C LYS A 385 20.06 26.95 -18.44
N VAL A 386 20.47 28.08 -18.98
CA VAL A 386 19.74 29.34 -19.01
C VAL A 386 18.84 29.36 -20.25
N ALA A 387 17.57 29.71 -20.06
CA ALA A 387 16.58 29.77 -21.13
C ALA A 387 15.88 31.13 -21.14
N GLY A 388 15.73 31.73 -22.33
CA GLY A 388 15.01 32.99 -22.50
C GLY A 388 15.76 34.23 -21.99
N GLN A 389 17.09 34.18 -21.90
CA GLN A 389 17.95 35.27 -21.43
C GLN A 389 19.23 35.36 -22.29
N PRO A 390 19.13 35.83 -23.56
CA PRO A 390 20.24 35.80 -24.52
C PRO A 390 21.48 36.57 -24.05
N GLU A 391 21.32 37.60 -23.23
CA GLU A 391 22.39 38.38 -22.62
C GLU A 391 23.31 37.54 -21.71
N ALA A 392 22.85 36.40 -21.20
CA ALA A 392 23.69 35.46 -20.44
C ALA A 392 24.84 34.87 -21.29
N SER A 393 24.77 34.95 -22.62
CA SER A 393 25.86 34.53 -23.53
C SER A 393 27.13 35.39 -23.37
N ARG A 394 27.03 36.53 -22.68
CA ARG A 394 28.14 37.44 -22.41
C ARG A 394 28.96 37.05 -21.18
N ILE A 395 28.47 36.12 -20.36
CA ILE A 395 29.19 35.62 -19.19
C ILE A 395 30.50 34.98 -19.63
N LYS A 396 31.60 35.41 -19.01
CA LYS A 396 32.95 34.94 -19.22
C LYS A 396 33.43 34.09 -18.07
N LYS A 397 34.44 33.26 -18.34
CA LYS A 397 35.16 32.58 -17.27
C LYS A 397 35.59 33.57 -16.18
N ASP A 398 35.49 33.14 -14.93
CA ASP A 398 35.79 33.86 -13.69
C ASP A 398 34.75 34.93 -13.29
N ASP A 399 33.72 35.20 -14.11
CA ASP A 399 32.59 36.04 -13.71
C ASP A 399 31.84 35.42 -12.51
N GLN A 400 31.47 36.27 -11.55
CA GLN A 400 30.61 35.91 -10.42
C GLN A 400 29.19 36.39 -10.68
N PHE A 401 28.21 35.52 -10.47
CA PHE A 401 26.80 35.86 -10.63
C PHE A 401 25.91 34.97 -9.77
N ARG A 402 24.65 35.39 -9.59
CA ARG A 402 23.59 34.62 -8.96
C ARG A 402 22.54 34.25 -9.98
N PHE A 403 21.91 33.10 -9.77
CA PHE A 403 20.80 32.65 -10.61
C PHE A 403 19.69 32.03 -9.77
N THR A 404 18.47 32.06 -10.31
CA THR A 404 17.36 31.22 -9.86
C THR A 404 17.20 30.07 -10.85
N GLY A 405 17.06 28.82 -10.38
CA GLY A 405 16.91 27.68 -11.28
C GLY A 405 16.40 26.41 -10.61
N THR A 406 15.94 25.44 -11.41
CA THR A 406 15.45 24.15 -10.93
C THR A 406 16.55 23.10 -10.97
N LEU A 407 16.80 22.41 -9.86
CA LEU A 407 17.75 21.30 -9.81
C LEU A 407 17.11 20.03 -10.41
N VAL A 408 17.67 19.50 -11.49
CA VAL A 408 17.04 18.39 -12.25
C VAL A 408 17.89 17.12 -12.34
N GLY A 409 19.19 17.19 -12.06
CA GLY A 409 20.06 16.02 -12.05
C GLY A 409 21.30 16.21 -11.20
N TYR A 410 21.98 15.10 -10.90
CA TYR A 410 23.36 15.12 -10.45
C TYR A 410 24.12 13.85 -10.86
N SER A 411 25.43 13.99 -11.01
CA SER A 411 26.40 12.89 -11.05
C SER A 411 27.25 12.97 -9.78
N GLN A 412 27.55 11.81 -9.17
CA GLN A 412 28.43 11.76 -8.01
C GLN A 412 29.91 11.71 -8.41
N ASN A 413 30.25 11.10 -9.56
CA ASN A 413 31.65 10.95 -10.00
C ASN A 413 31.79 11.04 -11.55
N PRO A 414 32.37 12.13 -12.09
CA PRO A 414 32.75 13.36 -11.37
C PRO A 414 31.51 14.04 -10.79
N PHE A 415 31.69 14.76 -9.69
CA PHE A 415 30.58 15.44 -9.04
C PHE A 415 30.09 16.62 -9.89
N LEU A 416 28.83 16.62 -10.30
CA LEU A 416 28.23 17.68 -11.10
C LEU A 416 26.72 17.74 -10.84
N LEU A 417 26.21 18.90 -10.43
CA LEU A 417 24.78 19.20 -10.39
C LEU A 417 24.31 19.74 -11.75
N THR A 418 23.10 19.38 -12.17
CA THR A 418 22.49 19.88 -13.41
C THR A 418 21.27 20.72 -13.07
N TRP A 419 21.27 21.95 -13.56
CA TRP A 419 20.21 22.93 -13.33
C TRP A 419 19.56 23.32 -14.66
N ASP A 420 18.23 23.27 -14.68
CA ASP A 420 17.42 23.69 -15.82
C ASP A 420 16.57 24.93 -15.47
N LYS A 421 16.06 25.58 -16.52
CA LYS A 421 15.22 26.79 -16.41
C LYS A 421 15.91 27.89 -15.59
N ALA A 422 17.24 27.94 -15.66
CA ALA A 422 18.00 28.93 -14.93
C ALA A 422 17.73 30.33 -15.50
N LYS A 423 17.68 31.31 -14.62
CA LYS A 423 17.64 32.75 -14.92
C LYS A 423 18.68 33.44 -14.06
N ILE A 424 19.66 34.08 -14.70
CA ILE A 424 20.67 34.88 -14.02
C ILE A 424 19.98 36.16 -13.52
N ASN A 425 20.35 36.58 -12.31
CA ASN A 425 19.83 37.81 -11.72
C ASN A 425 20.17 39.01 -12.63
N PRO A 426 19.21 39.90 -12.95
CA PRO A 426 19.43 40.99 -13.89
C PRO A 426 20.61 41.89 -13.54
N GLU A 427 20.86 42.11 -12.25
CA GLU A 427 21.97 42.93 -11.77
C GLU A 427 23.36 42.30 -11.93
N ASP A 428 23.43 40.98 -12.16
CA ASP A 428 24.68 40.25 -12.35
C ASP A 428 24.97 39.99 -13.85
N LEU A 429 24.12 40.46 -14.77
CA LEU A 429 24.31 40.32 -16.21
C LEU A 429 25.30 41.36 -16.77
N PRO A 430 26.24 40.96 -17.66
CA PRO A 430 27.14 41.90 -18.30
C PRO A 430 26.42 42.92 -19.19
N GLU A 431 26.65 44.20 -18.93
CA GLU A 431 26.11 45.30 -19.75
C GLU A 431 26.56 45.20 -21.21
N GLU A 432 25.70 45.63 -22.12
CA GLU A 432 26.07 45.77 -23.52
C GLU A 432 27.08 46.91 -23.65
N LYS A 433 28.32 46.59 -24.03
CA LYS A 433 29.30 47.62 -24.40
C LYS A 433 28.77 48.37 -25.62
N THR A 434 28.05 49.47 -25.40
CA THR A 434 27.79 50.45 -26.43
C THR A 434 29.16 50.99 -26.88
N GLY A 435 29.49 50.80 -28.16
CA GLY A 435 30.75 51.29 -28.72
C GLY A 435 30.93 52.80 -28.48
N PRO A 436 32.17 53.32 -28.52
CA PRO A 436 32.46 54.69 -28.11
C PRO A 436 31.57 55.66 -28.88
N ALA A 437 30.84 56.51 -28.14
CA ALA A 437 30.00 57.56 -28.69
C ALA A 437 30.78 58.34 -29.74
N ARG A 438 30.29 58.34 -30.99
CA ARG A 438 30.85 59.16 -32.06
C ARG A 438 30.91 60.61 -31.56
N LYS A 439 32.12 61.15 -31.41
CA LYS A 439 32.36 62.58 -31.18
C LYS A 439 31.61 63.37 -32.26
N GLY A 440 30.56 64.07 -31.86
CA GLY A 440 29.89 65.05 -32.71
C GLY A 440 30.87 66.16 -33.13
N PRO A 441 30.71 66.74 -34.34
CA PRO A 441 31.65 67.74 -34.83
C PRO A 441 31.62 69.00 -33.96
N ALA A 442 32.82 69.55 -33.72
CA ALA A 442 33.07 70.70 -32.87
C ALA A 442 32.21 71.92 -33.27
N ARG A 443 31.46 72.47 -32.31
CA ARG A 443 30.84 73.80 -32.45
C ARG A 443 31.95 74.87 -32.48
N LYS A 444 31.99 75.65 -33.56
CA LYS A 444 32.83 76.85 -33.68
C LYS A 444 32.48 77.85 -32.57
N ALA A 445 33.51 78.45 -31.97
CA ALA A 445 33.41 79.49 -30.96
C ALA A 445 32.74 80.77 -31.51
N PRO A 446 31.94 81.49 -30.70
CA PRO A 446 31.36 82.75 -31.11
C PRO A 446 32.39 83.90 -31.06
N ALA A 447 32.36 84.75 -32.08
CA ALA A 447 33.21 85.93 -32.20
C ALA A 447 32.89 86.98 -31.11
N LYS A 448 33.94 87.56 -30.53
CA LYS A 448 33.90 88.69 -29.60
C LYS A 448 33.24 89.92 -30.26
N LYS A 449 32.22 90.49 -29.59
CA LYS A 449 31.78 91.87 -29.84
C LYS A 449 32.84 92.84 -29.32
N ALA A 450 33.24 93.81 -30.13
CA ALA A 450 33.97 95.00 -29.71
C ALA A 450 32.99 96.07 -29.19
N PRO A 451 33.44 97.03 -28.34
CA PRO A 451 32.59 98.00 -27.66
C PRO A 451 32.47 99.35 -28.41
N GLY A 452 31.30 99.98 -28.24
CA GLY A 452 31.01 101.43 -28.18
C GLY A 452 31.47 102.36 -29.31
N ASP A 453 30.53 103.04 -29.98
CA ASP A 453 30.04 104.37 -29.58
C ASP A 453 28.67 104.67 -30.24
#